data_AF-A0A178EIT3-F1
#
_entry.id   AF-A0A178EIT3-F1
#
_cell.length_a   1.000
_cell.length_b   1.000
_cell.length_c   1.000
_cell.angle_alpha   90.00
_cell.angle_beta   90.00
_cell.angle_gamma   90.00
#
_symmetry.space_group_name_H-M   'P 1'
#
loop_
_entity.id
_entity.type
_entity.pdbx_description
1 polymer ?
#
loop_
_entity_poly.entity_id
_entity_poly.type
_entity_poly.pdbx_seq_one_letter_code
_entity_poly.pdbx_strand_id
1 'polypeptide(L)'
;MQSLVRTQYFVAFLLLLFHLPFVEPARPKFKKFYPEWNDIFQRIIRENCTIEFEAYQTHENASGAPFLTTTGGTAEYRLAQPVIECILGSTSEYIKANMGSAAVVLGLTPTILATMGNSVEEISTLIVVGRRPFLGFILAFGTPAVAPALFFQYLDPRALLTEQKYRLRPKKLSYKGEIAVIVLEYMFGLAVIANNIHLSLQLGVQVCHTFAPHLTYITWIWSILVLAIHISGTLALWIRKMPFQRWSRRSLYTGF
;
A
#
# COMPACT_ATOMS: atom_id res chain seq x y z
N MET A 1 16.78 -20.18 21.09
CA MET A 1 15.38 -20.32 21.55
C MET A 1 14.63 -18.98 21.54
N GLN A 2 15.13 -17.90 22.15
CA GLN A 2 14.48 -16.57 22.11
C GLN A 2 14.26 -15.97 20.71
N SER A 3 15.12 -16.27 19.73
CA SER A 3 14.93 -15.81 18.35
C SER A 3 13.75 -16.48 17.65
N LEU A 4 13.46 -17.75 17.96
CA LEU A 4 12.42 -18.55 17.30
C LEU A 4 11.01 -18.09 17.73
N VAL A 5 10.86 -17.80 19.03
CA VAL A 5 9.62 -17.29 19.63
C VAL A 5 9.29 -15.89 19.07
N ARG A 6 10.30 -15.04 18.86
CA ARG A 6 10.14 -13.72 18.23
C ARG A 6 9.67 -13.81 16.78
N THR A 7 10.12 -14.82 16.05
CA THR A 7 9.68 -15.09 14.67
C THR A 7 8.25 -15.63 14.60
N GLN A 8 7.81 -16.40 15.61
CA GLN A 8 6.44 -16.94 15.66
C GLN A 8 5.38 -15.87 15.92
N TYR A 9 5.60 -14.96 16.88
CA TYR A 9 4.71 -13.81 17.07
C TYR A 9 4.70 -12.87 15.86
N PHE A 10 5.82 -12.80 15.15
CA PHE A 10 5.99 -12.00 13.93
C PHE A 10 5.20 -12.56 12.74
N VAL A 11 5.21 -13.88 12.54
CA VAL A 11 4.37 -14.56 11.53
C VAL A 11 2.89 -14.47 11.91
N ALA A 12 2.55 -14.59 13.20
CA ALA A 12 1.18 -14.43 13.66
C ALA A 12 0.64 -13.01 13.46
N PHE A 13 1.45 -11.97 13.66
CA PHE A 13 1.11 -10.57 13.38
C PHE A 13 0.91 -10.31 11.88
N LEU A 14 1.77 -10.88 11.03
CA LEU A 14 1.59 -10.88 9.58
C LEU A 14 0.27 -11.54 9.18
N LEU A 15 -0.03 -12.74 9.70
CA LEU A 15 -1.27 -13.45 9.40
C LEU A 15 -2.52 -12.68 9.88
N LEU A 16 -2.46 -12.04 11.05
CA LEU A 16 -3.55 -11.19 11.57
C LEU A 16 -3.79 -9.94 10.72
N LEU A 17 -2.75 -9.27 10.25
CA LEU A 17 -2.85 -8.14 9.33
C LEU A 17 -3.36 -8.55 7.94
N PHE A 18 -3.01 -9.75 7.48
CA PHE A 18 -3.52 -10.31 6.24
C PHE A 18 -5.01 -10.63 6.33
N HIS A 19 -5.53 -11.12 7.46
CA HIS A 19 -6.93 -11.56 7.56
C HIS A 19 -7.97 -10.45 7.76
N LEU A 20 -7.58 -9.26 8.21
CA LEU A 20 -8.53 -8.24 8.67
C LEU A 20 -9.44 -7.57 7.60
N PRO A 21 -9.12 -7.49 6.29
CA PRO A 21 -10.03 -6.87 5.33
C PRO A 21 -10.81 -7.87 4.47
N PHE A 22 -10.65 -9.19 4.66
CA PHE A 22 -11.34 -10.19 3.82
C PHE A 22 -12.81 -10.43 4.18
N VAL A 23 -13.37 -9.67 5.13
CA VAL A 23 -14.82 -9.66 5.38
C VAL A 23 -15.46 -8.60 4.50
N GLU A 24 -15.79 -8.96 3.26
CA GLU A 24 -16.47 -8.06 2.34
C GLU A 24 -18.00 -8.20 2.50
N PRO A 25 -18.71 -7.17 3.01
CA PRO A 25 -20.16 -7.11 2.93
C PRO A 25 -20.63 -6.73 1.52
N ALA A 26 -21.91 -7.01 1.22
CA ALA A 26 -22.59 -6.78 -0.06
C ALA A 26 -22.14 -5.52 -0.83
N ARG A 27 -21.60 -5.73 -2.05
CA ARG A 27 -21.21 -4.75 -3.10
C ARG A 27 -21.37 -3.29 -2.67
N PRO A 28 -20.35 -2.69 -2.04
CA PRO A 28 -20.45 -1.33 -1.53
C PRO A 28 -20.27 -0.26 -2.62
N LYS A 29 -19.85 -0.64 -3.83
CA LYS A 29 -19.61 0.30 -4.93
C LYS A 29 -20.90 0.97 -5.39
N PHE A 30 -20.78 2.21 -5.87
CA PHE A 30 -21.86 3.09 -6.33
C PHE A 30 -22.88 3.53 -5.25
N LYS A 31 -22.80 3.01 -4.02
CA LYS A 31 -23.65 3.45 -2.89
C LYS A 31 -23.16 4.75 -2.25
N LYS A 32 -21.87 5.01 -2.32
CA LYS A 32 -21.23 6.20 -1.74
C LYS A 32 -20.05 6.62 -2.60
N PHE A 33 -20.00 7.90 -2.94
CA PHE A 33 -18.85 8.50 -3.60
C PHE A 33 -18.16 9.49 -2.66
N TYR A 34 -17.08 10.10 -3.13
CA TYR A 34 -16.44 11.21 -2.43
C TYR A 34 -17.44 12.34 -2.15
N PRO A 35 -17.37 13.01 -0.98
CA PRO A 35 -18.34 14.03 -0.56
C PRO A 35 -18.62 15.09 -1.62
N GLU A 36 -17.59 15.48 -2.38
CA GLU A 36 -17.65 16.51 -3.42
C GLU A 36 -18.57 16.11 -4.59
N TRP A 37 -18.67 14.82 -4.89
CA TRP A 37 -19.42 14.29 -6.03
C TRP A 37 -20.61 13.43 -5.65
N ASN A 38 -20.75 13.08 -4.37
CA ASN A 38 -21.74 12.13 -3.90
C ASN A 38 -23.16 12.56 -4.26
N ASP A 39 -23.53 13.80 -3.99
CA ASP A 39 -24.91 14.24 -4.22
C ASP A 39 -25.27 14.30 -5.71
N ILE A 40 -24.28 14.58 -6.57
CA ILE A 40 -24.44 14.63 -8.02
C ILE A 40 -24.64 13.22 -8.56
N PHE A 41 -23.72 12.29 -8.25
CA PHE A 41 -23.81 10.93 -8.77
C PHE A 41 -24.97 10.15 -8.16
N GLN A 42 -25.30 10.35 -6.88
CA GLN A 42 -26.47 9.73 -6.27
C GLN A 42 -27.78 10.23 -6.88
N ARG A 43 -27.84 11.49 -7.31
CA ARG A 43 -28.99 12.02 -8.05
C ARG A 43 -29.12 11.38 -9.43
N ILE A 44 -28.01 11.33 -10.18
CA ILE A 44 -27.96 10.68 -11.49
C ILE A 44 -28.39 9.21 -11.39
N ILE A 45 -27.91 8.49 -10.37
CA ILE A 45 -28.30 7.11 -10.14
C ILE A 45 -29.80 6.98 -9.91
N ARG A 46 -30.40 7.83 -9.06
CA ARG A 46 -31.83 7.75 -8.74
C ARG A 46 -32.76 8.21 -9.88
N GLU A 47 -32.33 9.16 -10.69
CA GLU A 47 -33.17 9.77 -11.72
C GLU A 47 -33.02 9.09 -13.08
N ASN A 48 -31.80 8.69 -13.46
CA ASN A 48 -31.51 8.20 -14.81
C ASN A 48 -31.03 6.74 -14.85
N CYS A 49 -30.38 6.24 -13.80
CA CYS A 49 -29.66 4.96 -13.84
C CYS A 49 -30.18 3.90 -12.84
N THR A 50 -31.43 4.00 -12.43
CA THR A 50 -32.02 3.13 -11.39
C THR A 50 -32.05 1.67 -11.84
N ILE A 51 -32.39 1.42 -13.11
CA ILE A 51 -32.53 0.07 -13.65
C ILE A 51 -31.17 -0.65 -13.67
N GLU A 52 -30.15 0.02 -14.17
CA GLU A 52 -28.78 -0.51 -14.24
C GLU A 52 -28.23 -0.74 -12.83
N PHE A 53 -28.49 0.18 -11.90
CA PHE A 53 -28.02 0.08 -10.53
C PHE A 53 -28.70 -1.05 -9.76
N GLU A 54 -30.01 -1.24 -9.93
CA GLU A 54 -30.75 -2.36 -9.34
C GLU A 54 -30.25 -3.69 -9.90
N ALA A 55 -30.07 -3.79 -11.22
CA ALA A 55 -29.50 -4.98 -11.86
C ALA A 55 -28.09 -5.31 -11.32
N TYR A 56 -27.26 -4.28 -11.09
CA TYR A 56 -25.95 -4.45 -10.45
C TYR A 56 -26.08 -4.99 -9.01
N GLN A 57 -27.10 -4.59 -8.26
CA GLN A 57 -27.33 -5.08 -6.89
C GLN A 57 -27.90 -6.49 -6.85
N THR A 58 -28.84 -6.82 -7.73
CA THR A 58 -29.54 -8.11 -7.75
C THR A 58 -28.80 -9.21 -8.50
N HIS A 59 -27.69 -8.87 -9.18
CA HIS A 59 -26.94 -9.78 -10.06
C HIS A 59 -27.76 -10.30 -11.25
N GLU A 60 -28.81 -9.58 -11.63
CA GLU A 60 -29.58 -9.88 -12.83
C GLU A 60 -28.99 -9.14 -14.03
N ASN A 61 -29.14 -9.71 -15.22
CA ASN A 61 -28.78 -8.99 -16.44
C ASN A 61 -29.75 -7.80 -16.57
N ALA A 62 -29.21 -6.58 -16.65
CA ALA A 62 -30.03 -5.41 -16.95
C ALA A 62 -30.77 -5.64 -18.26
N SER A 63 -32.09 -5.80 -18.19
CA SER A 63 -32.97 -6.14 -19.31
C SER A 63 -32.99 -5.08 -20.42
N GLY A 64 -32.36 -3.91 -20.20
CA GLY A 64 -32.28 -2.80 -21.14
C GLY A 64 -30.93 -2.56 -21.85
N ALA A 65 -29.86 -3.33 -21.56
CA ALA A 65 -28.53 -3.09 -22.15
C ALA A 65 -27.91 -4.35 -22.81
N PRO A 66 -28.57 -4.98 -23.80
CA PRO A 66 -28.07 -6.19 -24.46
C PRO A 66 -26.70 -5.99 -25.16
N PHE A 67 -26.41 -4.77 -25.64
CA PHE A 67 -25.12 -4.48 -26.29
C PHE A 67 -23.95 -4.41 -25.29
N LEU A 68 -24.15 -3.82 -24.11
CA LEU A 68 -23.10 -3.70 -23.08
C LEU A 68 -22.85 -5.01 -22.34
N THR A 69 -23.90 -5.82 -22.19
CA THR A 69 -23.78 -7.18 -21.67
C THR A 69 -23.11 -8.16 -22.65
N THR A 70 -23.03 -7.84 -23.94
CA THR A 70 -22.36 -8.68 -24.97
C THR A 70 -20.96 -8.20 -25.35
N THR A 71 -20.66 -6.91 -25.23
CA THR A 71 -19.34 -6.32 -25.55
C THR A 71 -18.44 -6.12 -24.33
N GLY A 72 -19.01 -6.16 -23.12
CA GLY A 72 -18.30 -5.83 -21.87
C GLY A 72 -17.32 -6.85 -21.32
N GLY A 73 -16.83 -7.82 -22.10
CA GLY A 73 -15.85 -8.79 -21.61
C GLY A 73 -16.43 -9.83 -20.64
N THR A 74 -15.78 -10.05 -19.48
CA THR A 74 -16.15 -11.12 -18.53
C THR A 74 -17.44 -10.80 -17.76
N ALA A 75 -18.05 -11.81 -17.14
CA ALA A 75 -19.35 -11.68 -16.45
C ALA A 75 -19.37 -10.56 -15.39
N GLU A 76 -18.23 -10.29 -14.76
CA GLU A 76 -18.07 -9.31 -13.71
C GLU A 76 -18.13 -7.86 -14.23
N TYR A 77 -17.62 -7.61 -15.44
CA TYR A 77 -17.68 -6.30 -16.08
C TYR A 77 -19.08 -5.99 -16.60
N ARG A 78 -19.80 -7.00 -17.11
CA ARG A 78 -21.16 -6.86 -17.64
C ARG A 78 -22.17 -6.30 -16.63
N LEU A 79 -21.92 -6.47 -15.34
CA LEU A 79 -22.78 -5.95 -14.27
C LEU A 79 -22.45 -4.49 -13.92
N ALA A 80 -21.16 -4.11 -13.92
CA ALA A 80 -20.74 -2.78 -13.50
C ALA A 80 -20.70 -1.77 -14.65
N GLN A 81 -20.38 -2.22 -15.87
CA GLN A 81 -20.24 -1.36 -17.04
C GLN A 81 -21.53 -0.59 -17.37
N PRO A 82 -22.74 -1.20 -17.39
CA PRO A 82 -23.96 -0.44 -17.69
C PRO A 82 -24.21 0.71 -16.70
N VAL A 83 -23.93 0.50 -15.41
CA VAL A 83 -24.06 1.55 -14.38
C VAL A 83 -23.05 2.67 -14.64
N ILE A 84 -21.80 2.33 -14.89
CA ILE A 84 -20.74 3.31 -15.16
C ILE A 84 -21.07 4.12 -16.41
N GLU A 85 -21.49 3.46 -17.50
CA GLU A 85 -21.84 4.14 -18.74
C GLU A 85 -23.08 5.01 -18.60
N CYS A 86 -24.11 4.59 -17.86
CA CYS A 86 -25.26 5.43 -17.60
C CYS A 86 -24.89 6.68 -16.79
N ILE A 87 -24.06 6.51 -15.73
CA ILE A 87 -23.56 7.64 -14.94
C ILE A 87 -22.78 8.59 -15.84
N LEU A 88 -21.85 8.08 -16.64
CA LEU A 88 -21.08 8.90 -17.57
C LEU A 88 -21.99 9.56 -18.62
N GLY A 89 -22.92 8.85 -19.23
CA GLY A 89 -23.87 9.38 -20.21
C GLY A 89 -24.72 10.53 -19.66
N SER A 90 -25.10 10.45 -18.38
CA SER A 90 -25.89 11.46 -17.67
C SER A 90 -25.06 12.56 -17.00
N THR A 91 -23.73 12.50 -17.07
CA THR A 91 -22.83 13.48 -16.45
C THR A 91 -22.39 14.54 -17.46
N SER A 92 -22.23 15.78 -17.03
CA SER A 92 -21.74 16.87 -17.90
C SER A 92 -20.31 16.63 -18.41
N GLU A 93 -20.01 17.12 -19.61
CA GLU A 93 -18.66 17.05 -20.20
C GLU A 93 -17.60 17.73 -19.32
N TYR A 94 -17.97 18.76 -18.56
CA TYR A 94 -17.07 19.42 -17.60
C TYR A 94 -16.57 18.45 -16.51
N ILE A 95 -17.48 17.66 -15.92
CA ILE A 95 -17.11 16.69 -14.87
C ILE A 95 -16.30 15.53 -15.49
N LYS A 96 -16.66 15.07 -16.68
CA LYS A 96 -15.88 14.04 -17.41
C LYS A 96 -14.46 14.51 -17.67
N ALA A 97 -14.29 15.74 -18.16
CA ALA A 97 -12.98 16.35 -18.38
C ALA A 97 -12.18 16.45 -17.06
N ASN A 98 -12.85 16.82 -15.97
CA ASN A 98 -12.21 16.86 -14.64
C ASN A 98 -11.74 15.47 -14.18
N MET A 99 -12.56 14.42 -14.35
CA MET A 99 -12.18 13.03 -14.06
C MET A 99 -10.99 12.58 -14.91
N GLY A 100 -10.98 12.95 -16.19
CA GLY A 100 -9.85 12.69 -17.09
C GLY A 100 -8.55 13.38 -16.62
N SER A 101 -8.64 14.63 -16.16
CA SER A 101 -7.49 15.37 -15.62
C SER A 101 -6.96 14.74 -14.31
N ALA A 102 -7.87 14.27 -13.44
CA ALA A 102 -7.51 13.58 -12.21
C ALA A 102 -6.78 12.27 -12.50
N ALA A 103 -7.14 11.55 -13.56
CA ALA A 103 -6.46 10.33 -13.97
C ALA A 103 -4.98 10.57 -14.34
N VAL A 104 -4.65 11.73 -14.92
CA VAL A 104 -3.25 12.11 -15.21
C VAL A 104 -2.47 12.30 -13.91
N VAL A 105 -3.02 13.04 -12.95
CA VAL A 105 -2.38 13.25 -11.64
C VAL A 105 -2.19 11.91 -10.92
N LEU A 106 -3.23 11.08 -10.88
CA LEU A 106 -3.16 9.74 -10.31
C LEU A 106 -2.14 8.83 -11.01
N GLY A 107 -1.98 8.98 -12.33
CA GLY A 107 -0.96 8.27 -13.11
C GLY A 107 0.48 8.70 -12.80
N LEU A 108 0.69 9.95 -12.38
CA LEU A 108 1.98 10.48 -11.95
C LEU A 108 2.27 10.20 -10.46
N THR A 109 1.25 9.95 -9.65
CA THR A 109 1.37 9.66 -8.22
C THR A 109 2.39 8.56 -7.89
N PRO A 110 2.45 7.41 -8.59
CA PRO A 110 3.47 6.40 -8.33
C PRO A 110 4.89 6.94 -8.46
N THR A 111 5.17 7.81 -9.42
CA THR A 111 6.48 8.45 -9.59
C THR A 111 6.78 9.42 -8.45
N ILE A 112 5.81 10.26 -8.07
CA ILE A 112 5.97 11.19 -6.94
C ILE A 112 6.24 10.41 -5.65
N LEU A 113 5.43 9.39 -5.37
CA LEU A 113 5.60 8.54 -4.19
C LEU A 113 6.90 7.73 -4.24
N ALA A 114 7.35 7.28 -5.41
CA ALA A 114 8.64 6.62 -5.56
C ALA A 114 9.82 7.57 -5.25
N THR A 115 9.71 8.86 -5.59
CA THR A 115 10.77 9.84 -5.26
C THR A 115 10.82 10.19 -3.78
N MET A 116 9.69 10.10 -3.08
CA MET A 116 9.57 10.40 -1.64
C MET A 116 9.60 9.14 -0.76
N GLY A 117 9.53 7.96 -1.38
CA GLY A 117 9.38 6.68 -0.71
C GLY A 117 10.65 6.27 0.02
N ASN A 118 10.49 5.37 0.99
CA ASN A 118 11.64 4.79 1.66
C ASN A 118 12.34 3.80 0.71
N SER A 119 13.66 3.83 0.71
CA SER A 119 14.44 2.82 0.00
C SER A 119 14.39 1.48 0.74
N VAL A 120 14.59 0.40 0.01
CA VAL A 120 14.65 -0.94 0.61
C VAL A 120 15.86 -1.04 1.55
N GLU A 121 16.94 -0.37 1.22
CA GLU A 121 18.21 -0.33 1.94
C GLU A 121 18.05 0.35 3.31
N GLU A 122 17.37 1.49 3.38
CA GLU A 122 17.13 2.21 4.63
C GLU A 122 16.33 1.37 5.63
N ILE A 123 15.22 0.78 5.17
CA ILE A 123 14.39 -0.08 6.02
C ILE A 123 15.16 -1.34 6.44
N SER A 124 15.86 -1.98 5.51
CA SER A 124 16.64 -3.19 5.79
C SER A 124 17.76 -2.93 6.80
N THR A 125 18.49 -1.81 6.65
CA THR A 125 19.56 -1.43 7.57
C THR A 125 19.03 -1.05 8.94
N LEU A 126 17.90 -0.34 9.02
CA LEU A 126 17.24 -0.02 10.30
C LEU A 126 16.85 -1.29 11.07
N ILE A 127 16.29 -2.28 10.38
CA ILE A 127 15.88 -3.56 10.98
C ILE A 127 17.10 -4.39 11.41
N VAL A 128 18.06 -4.60 10.50
CA VAL A 128 19.15 -5.57 10.68
C VAL A 128 20.35 -5.00 11.45
N VAL A 129 20.72 -3.74 11.17
CA VAL A 129 21.88 -3.07 11.76
C VAL A 129 21.46 -2.21 12.95
N GLY A 130 20.41 -1.40 12.78
CA GLY A 130 19.86 -0.55 13.83
C GLY A 130 19.18 -1.32 14.98
N ARG A 131 18.89 -2.61 14.79
CA ARG A 131 18.21 -3.48 15.78
C ARG A 131 16.86 -2.93 16.25
N ARG A 132 16.17 -2.16 15.40
CA ARG A 132 14.81 -1.64 15.64
C ARG A 132 13.81 -2.31 14.69
N PRO A 133 13.60 -3.64 14.79
CA PRO A 133 12.81 -4.38 13.80
C PRO A 133 11.36 -3.90 13.74
N PHE A 134 10.73 -3.69 14.89
CA PHE A 134 9.32 -3.32 14.95
C PHE A 134 9.04 -1.96 14.32
N LEU A 135 9.88 -0.96 14.60
CA LEU A 135 9.80 0.35 13.96
C LEU A 135 10.01 0.23 12.44
N GLY A 136 11.00 -0.53 12.00
CA GLY A 136 11.24 -0.75 10.58
C GLY A 136 10.05 -1.40 9.86
N PHE A 137 9.33 -2.31 10.51
CA PHE A 137 8.11 -2.90 9.95
C PHE A 137 6.94 -1.92 9.89
N ILE A 138 6.76 -1.11 10.94
CA ILE A 138 5.74 -0.05 10.92
C ILE A 138 5.99 0.89 9.73
N LEU A 139 7.24 1.32 9.54
CA LEU A 139 7.62 2.18 8.43
C LEU A 139 7.43 1.48 7.08
N ALA A 140 7.84 0.21 6.95
CA ALA A 140 7.62 -0.58 5.72
C ALA A 140 6.14 -0.72 5.36
N PHE A 141 5.27 -0.95 6.35
CA PHE A 141 3.84 -1.10 6.14
C PHE A 141 3.12 0.22 5.84
N GLY A 142 3.59 1.30 6.46
CA GLY A 142 3.11 2.66 6.17
C GLY A 142 3.62 3.23 4.84
N THR A 143 4.56 2.57 4.17
CA THR A 143 5.14 3.05 2.92
C THR A 143 4.28 2.60 1.73
N PRO A 144 3.63 3.50 0.98
CA PRO A 144 2.77 3.13 -0.15
C PRO A 144 3.55 2.89 -1.45
N ALA A 145 4.84 3.25 -1.51
CA ALA A 145 5.69 3.07 -2.67
C ALA A 145 7.15 2.88 -2.27
N VAL A 146 7.85 2.00 -2.99
CA VAL A 146 9.28 1.77 -2.79
C VAL A 146 10.05 2.72 -3.70
N ALA A 147 11.00 3.46 -3.14
CA ALA A 147 11.92 4.22 -3.97
C ALA A 147 12.73 3.25 -4.84
N PRO A 148 12.77 3.43 -6.18
CA PRO A 148 13.54 2.56 -7.04
C PRO A 148 15.00 2.68 -6.63
N ALA A 149 15.59 1.58 -6.16
CA ALA A 149 17.03 1.44 -6.17
C ALA A 149 17.45 1.65 -7.62
N LEU A 150 18.41 2.54 -7.87
CA LEU A 150 19.03 2.64 -9.19
C LEU A 150 19.61 1.25 -9.47
N PHE A 151 18.93 0.45 -10.31
CA PHE A 151 19.21 -0.98 -10.53
C PHE A 151 20.67 -1.27 -10.97
N PHE A 152 21.43 -0.23 -11.31
CA PHE A 152 22.83 -0.28 -11.74
C PHE A 152 23.84 0.15 -10.66
N GLN A 153 23.41 0.65 -9.50
CA GLN A 153 24.30 0.92 -8.38
C GLN A 153 24.35 -0.31 -7.49
N TYR A 154 25.38 -1.13 -7.68
CA TYR A 154 25.74 -2.14 -6.68
C TYR A 154 26.24 -1.43 -5.42
N LEU A 155 25.33 -1.19 -4.46
CA LEU A 155 25.73 -0.72 -3.14
C LEU A 155 26.45 -1.86 -2.42
N ASP A 156 27.76 -1.71 -2.21
CA ASP A 156 28.49 -2.60 -1.32
C ASP A 156 27.91 -2.45 0.10
N PRO A 157 27.31 -3.50 0.70
CA PRO A 157 26.77 -3.44 2.05
C PRO A 157 27.84 -3.07 3.09
N ARG A 158 29.12 -3.26 2.77
CA ARG A 158 30.25 -2.86 3.62
C ARG A 158 30.39 -1.34 3.64
N ALA A 159 30.13 -0.65 2.53
CA ALA A 159 30.17 0.81 2.45
C ALA A 159 29.17 1.47 3.40
N LEU A 160 28.00 0.84 3.61
CA LEU A 160 26.98 1.26 4.57
C LEU A 160 27.40 1.08 6.03
N LEU A 161 28.34 0.17 6.29
CA LEU A 161 28.84 -0.18 7.63
C LEU A 161 30.18 0.49 7.96
N THR A 162 30.95 0.95 6.97
CA THR A 162 32.18 1.70 7.21
C THR A 162 31.89 3.05 7.84
N GLU A 163 32.59 3.37 8.93
CA GLU A 163 32.53 4.69 9.53
C GLU A 163 33.03 5.74 8.52
N GLN A 164 32.14 6.64 8.10
CA GLN A 164 32.53 7.81 7.33
C GLN A 164 33.28 8.78 8.24
N LYS A 165 34.47 9.22 7.78
CA LYS A 165 35.41 10.08 8.52
C LYS A 165 34.81 11.42 8.97
N TYR A 166 33.72 11.88 8.34
CA TYR A 166 33.03 13.14 8.62
C TYR A 166 31.61 12.94 9.18
N ARG A 167 31.28 11.75 9.70
CA ARG A 167 29.93 11.49 10.20
C ARG A 167 29.70 12.30 11.47
N LEU A 168 28.77 13.26 11.40
CA LEU A 168 28.27 13.98 12.56
C LEU A 168 27.72 12.96 13.56
N ARG A 169 28.37 12.84 14.72
CA ARG A 169 27.84 12.00 15.80
C ARG A 169 26.61 12.73 16.36
N PRO A 170 25.41 12.12 16.31
CA PRO A 170 24.24 12.76 16.87
C PRO A 170 24.50 13.06 18.34
N LYS A 171 24.22 14.30 18.76
CA LYS A 171 24.33 14.69 20.15
C LYS A 171 23.38 13.80 20.95
N LYS A 172 23.89 13.15 22.00
CA LYS A 172 23.06 12.32 22.88
C LYS A 172 21.92 13.19 23.41
N LEU A 173 20.68 12.76 23.16
CA LEU A 173 19.52 13.42 23.74
C LEU A 173 19.50 13.15 25.25
N SER A 174 18.82 14.02 26.00
CA SER A 174 18.44 13.71 27.38
C SER A 174 17.51 12.49 27.39
N TYR A 175 17.54 11.69 28.45
CA TYR A 175 16.68 10.51 28.62
C TYR A 175 15.20 10.79 28.32
N LYS A 176 14.68 11.94 28.78
CA LYS A 176 13.30 12.37 28.49
C LYS A 176 13.08 12.66 27.00
N GLY A 177 14.09 13.22 26.32
CA GLY A 177 14.05 13.48 24.88
C GLY A 177 14.10 12.22 24.05
N GLU A 178 14.90 11.22 24.44
CA GLU A 178 14.94 9.92 23.77
C GLU A 178 13.59 9.20 23.85
N ILE A 179 12.96 9.19 25.03
CA ILE A 179 11.61 8.62 25.20
C ILE A 179 10.60 9.36 24.32
N ALA A 180 10.62 10.70 24.33
CA ALA A 180 9.71 11.50 23.52
C ALA A 180 9.84 11.17 22.02
N VAL A 181 11.07 11.05 21.51
CA VAL A 181 11.33 10.66 20.11
C VAL A 181 10.78 9.28 19.82
N ILE A 182 11.02 8.29 20.68
CA ILE A 182 10.50 6.92 20.48
C ILE A 182 8.97 6.93 20.45
N VAL A 183 8.32 7.63 21.37
CA VAL A 183 6.84 7.71 21.38
C VAL A 183 6.32 8.35 20.10
N LEU A 184 6.94 9.46 19.66
CA LEU A 184 6.56 10.14 18.43
C LEU A 184 6.77 9.26 17.19
N GLU A 185 7.90 8.57 17.07
CA GLU A 185 8.20 7.64 15.96
C GLU A 185 7.09 6.60 15.80
N TYR A 186 6.64 6.00 16.90
CA TYR A 186 5.61 4.96 16.88
C TYR A 186 4.22 5.55 16.61
N MET A 187 3.87 6.69 17.20
CA MET A 187 2.59 7.34 16.93
C MET A 187 2.46 7.74 15.46
N PHE A 188 3.48 8.40 14.89
CA PHE A 188 3.45 8.80 13.49
C PHE A 188 3.43 7.60 12.56
N GLY A 189 4.23 6.57 12.85
CA GLY A 189 4.21 5.34 12.05
C GLY A 189 2.84 4.66 12.03
N LEU A 190 2.17 4.54 13.18
CA LEU A 190 0.82 3.99 13.25
C LEU A 190 -0.22 4.88 12.56
N ALA A 191 -0.10 6.21 12.67
CA ALA A 191 -0.97 7.15 11.98
C ALA A 191 -0.87 7.04 10.46
N VAL A 192 0.35 6.89 9.93
CA VAL A 192 0.57 6.67 8.48
C VAL A 192 -0.06 5.37 8.02
N ILE A 193 0.07 4.28 8.79
CA ILE A 193 -0.58 3.00 8.49
C ILE A 193 -2.10 3.17 8.44
N ALA A 194 -2.69 3.78 9.48
CA ALA A 194 -4.13 3.99 9.55
C ALA A 194 -4.62 4.84 8.36
N ASN A 195 -3.86 5.89 8.00
CA ASN A 195 -4.14 6.72 6.84
C ASN A 195 -4.08 5.92 5.53
N ASN A 196 -3.08 5.07 5.33
CA ASN A 196 -2.94 4.27 4.11
C ASN A 196 -4.05 3.21 3.98
N ILE A 197 -4.43 2.56 5.09
CA ILE A 197 -5.56 1.62 5.12
C ILE A 197 -6.86 2.37 4.81
N HIS A 198 -7.10 3.49 5.47
CA HIS A 198 -8.30 4.29 5.25
C HIS A 198 -8.42 4.75 3.79
N LEU A 199 -7.33 5.28 3.23
CA LEU A 199 -7.26 5.69 1.83
C LEU A 199 -7.49 4.52 0.88
N SER A 200 -6.88 3.36 1.13
CA SER A 200 -7.07 2.16 0.31
C SER A 200 -8.52 1.70 0.28
N LEU A 201 -9.21 1.73 1.44
CA LEU A 201 -10.63 1.39 1.54
C LEU A 201 -11.52 2.42 0.83
N GLN A 202 -11.23 3.71 0.98
CA GLN A 202 -11.95 4.76 0.26
C GLN A 202 -11.81 4.61 -1.25
N LEU A 203 -10.58 4.43 -1.76
CA LEU A 203 -10.31 4.20 -3.18
C LEU A 203 -10.94 2.91 -3.70
N GLY A 204 -11.04 1.88 -2.86
CA GLY A 204 -11.69 0.62 -3.21
C GLY A 204 -13.19 0.73 -3.45
N VAL A 205 -13.88 1.59 -2.71
CA VAL A 205 -15.36 1.66 -2.68
C VAL A 205 -15.91 2.90 -3.39
N GLN A 206 -15.24 4.05 -3.27
CA GLN A 206 -15.73 5.35 -3.71
C GLN A 206 -15.27 5.74 -5.11
N VAL A 207 -14.46 4.89 -5.77
CA VAL A 207 -13.94 5.12 -7.12
C VAL A 207 -14.39 4.00 -8.08
N CYS A 208 -14.68 4.39 -9.32
CA CYS A 208 -14.96 3.46 -10.41
C CYS A 208 -13.66 2.92 -11.01
N HIS A 209 -13.31 1.68 -10.69
CA HIS A 209 -12.19 0.97 -11.33
C HIS A 209 -12.66 0.34 -12.64
N THR A 210 -12.10 0.76 -13.78
CA THR A 210 -12.47 0.24 -15.10
C THR A 210 -11.89 -1.14 -15.40
N PHE A 211 -10.74 -1.47 -14.82
CA PHE A 211 -10.00 -2.73 -15.09
C PHE A 211 -10.26 -3.86 -14.09
N ALA A 212 -11.04 -3.60 -13.04
CA ALA A 212 -11.44 -4.59 -12.03
C ALA A 212 -12.62 -4.07 -11.19
N PRO A 213 -13.79 -3.80 -11.80
CA PRO A 213 -14.89 -3.12 -11.12
C PRO A 213 -15.45 -3.93 -9.95
N HIS A 214 -15.29 -5.26 -9.95
CA HIS A 214 -15.75 -6.14 -8.88
C HIS A 214 -14.80 -6.21 -7.67
N LEU A 215 -13.52 -5.81 -7.82
CA LEU A 215 -12.54 -5.88 -6.74
C LEU A 215 -12.49 -4.54 -6.00
N THR A 216 -12.89 -4.53 -4.73
CA THR A 216 -12.74 -3.35 -3.85
C THR A 216 -11.39 -3.34 -3.14
N TYR A 217 -10.78 -4.51 -2.94
CA TYR A 217 -9.53 -4.69 -2.19
C TYR A 217 -8.26 -4.57 -3.06
N ILE A 218 -8.40 -4.27 -4.36
CA ILE A 218 -7.25 -4.26 -5.28
C ILE A 218 -6.19 -3.22 -4.88
N THR A 219 -6.61 -2.04 -4.42
CA THR A 219 -5.71 -1.00 -3.90
C THR A 219 -4.98 -1.46 -2.63
N TRP A 220 -5.62 -2.28 -1.81
CA TRP A 220 -5.01 -2.84 -0.61
C TRP A 220 -3.95 -3.90 -0.94
N ILE A 221 -4.17 -4.73 -1.96
CA ILE A 221 -3.17 -5.69 -2.46
C ILE A 221 -1.88 -4.97 -2.85
N TRP A 222 -1.98 -3.82 -3.53
CA TRP A 222 -0.79 -3.03 -3.91
C TRP A 222 0.06 -2.63 -2.69
N SER A 223 -0.59 -2.22 -1.59
CA SER A 223 0.12 -1.88 -0.34
C SER A 223 0.84 -3.10 0.27
N ILE A 224 0.23 -4.29 0.18
CA ILE A 224 0.87 -5.53 0.65
C ILE A 224 2.09 -5.90 -0.20
N LEU A 225 2.02 -5.71 -1.51
CA LEU A 225 3.15 -6.01 -2.41
C LEU A 225 4.38 -5.17 -2.03
N VAL A 226 4.18 -3.90 -1.67
CA VAL A 226 5.25 -3.02 -1.18
C VAL A 226 5.88 -3.56 0.10
N LEU A 227 5.07 -4.00 1.06
CA LEU A 227 5.56 -4.64 2.28
C LEU A 227 6.42 -5.88 1.96
N ALA A 228 5.97 -6.72 1.02
CA ALA A 228 6.70 -7.93 0.62
C ALA A 228 8.08 -7.59 0.04
N ILE A 229 8.20 -6.51 -0.74
CA ILE A 229 9.48 -6.02 -1.27
C ILE A 229 10.43 -5.65 -0.12
N HIS A 230 9.98 -4.86 0.86
CA HIS A 230 10.81 -4.50 2.02
C HIS A 230 11.23 -5.71 2.87
N ILE A 231 10.32 -6.69 3.06
CA ILE A 231 10.65 -7.95 3.75
C ILE A 231 11.74 -8.71 2.98
N SER A 232 11.61 -8.81 1.66
CA SER A 232 12.57 -9.52 0.81
C SER A 232 13.96 -8.90 0.88
N GLY A 233 14.06 -7.56 0.83
CA GLY A 233 15.33 -6.85 0.96
C GLY A 233 15.95 -6.99 2.34
N THR A 234 15.12 -6.95 3.38
CA THR A 234 15.54 -7.16 4.77
C THR A 234 16.12 -8.57 4.94
N LEU A 235 15.45 -9.59 4.38
CA LEU A 235 15.91 -10.97 4.40
C LEU A 235 17.24 -11.12 3.66
N ALA A 236 17.38 -10.53 2.47
CA ALA A 236 18.61 -10.56 1.70
C ALA A 236 19.79 -9.95 2.48
N LEU A 237 19.59 -8.80 3.12
CA LEU A 237 20.63 -8.16 3.95
C LEU A 237 20.96 -8.99 5.19
N TRP A 238 19.95 -9.57 5.84
CA TRP A 238 20.14 -10.42 7.01
C TRP A 238 20.97 -11.66 6.68
N ILE A 239 20.67 -12.34 5.57
CA ILE A 239 21.45 -13.48 5.06
C ILE A 239 22.88 -13.07 4.78
N ARG A 240 23.13 -11.92 4.14
CA ARG A 240 24.49 -11.43 3.84
C ARG A 240 25.31 -11.07 5.10
N LYS A 241 24.65 -10.60 6.17
CA LYS A 241 25.31 -10.26 7.44
C LYS A 241 25.77 -11.50 8.23
N MET A 242 25.04 -12.61 8.15
CA MET A 242 25.33 -13.81 8.94
C MET A 242 26.72 -14.43 8.68
N PRO A 243 27.18 -14.64 7.42
CA PRO A 243 28.52 -15.14 7.13
C PRO A 243 29.62 -14.24 7.68
N PHE A 244 29.45 -12.92 7.59
CA PHE A 244 30.45 -11.95 8.04
C PHE A 244 30.66 -11.99 9.56
N GLN A 245 29.57 -12.02 10.35
CA GLN A 245 29.68 -12.17 11.81
C GLN A 245 30.28 -13.52 12.21
N ARG A 246 29.99 -14.58 11.45
CA ARG A 246 30.51 -15.94 11.70
C ARG A 246 32.00 -16.04 11.40
N TRP A 247 32.48 -15.37 10.34
CA TRP A 247 33.90 -15.28 9.98
C TRP A 247 34.69 -14.39 10.96
N SER A 248 34.18 -13.20 11.29
CA SER A 248 34.81 -12.31 12.28
C SER A 248 34.94 -12.97 13.66
N ARG A 249 33.91 -13.71 14.11
CA ARG A 249 34.03 -14.49 15.35
C ARG A 249 35.07 -15.59 15.25
N ARG A 250 35.12 -16.36 14.15
CA ARG A 250 36.15 -17.41 13.98
C ARG A 250 37.57 -16.84 14.00
N SER A 251 37.81 -15.71 13.34
CA SER A 251 39.10 -15.01 13.37
C SER A 251 39.51 -14.53 14.77
N LEU A 252 38.56 -14.13 15.61
CA LEU A 252 38.81 -13.76 17.02
C LEU A 252 39.12 -14.95 17.93
N TYR A 253 38.71 -16.18 17.55
CA TYR A 253 39.02 -17.41 18.30
C TYR A 253 40.22 -18.19 17.74
N THR A 254 40.75 -17.82 16.58
CA THR A 254 41.97 -18.41 15.99
C THR A 254 43.16 -17.43 16.02
N GLY A 255 43.10 -16.41 16.89
CA GLY A 255 44.25 -15.59 17.23
C GLY A 255 45.09 -16.31 18.27
N PHE A 256 46.10 -17.04 17.79
CA PHE A 256 46.95 -18.07 18.41
C PHE A 256 46.38 -19.50 18.36
#